data_AF-Q0CJU2-F1
#
_entry.id   AF-Q0CJU2-F1
#
_cell.length_a   1.000
_cell.length_b   1.000
_cell.length_c   1.000
_cell.angle_alpha   90.00
_cell.angle_beta   90.00
_cell.angle_gamma   90.00
#
_symmetry.space_group_name_H-M   'P 1'
#
loop_
_entity.id
_entity.type
_entity.pdbx_description
1 polymer ?
#
loop_
_entity_poly.entity_id
_entity_poly.type
_entity_poly.pdbx_seq_one_letter_code
_entity_poly.pdbx_strand_id
1 'polypeptide(L)'
;MRPPLTKRACDECIARKVKCSGAWPCNTCSSGPKQVPCTYLKPARRRGPKIRRVAASENNAGRMRRRSPAEESSTRVARTAEPASSRADAPTRSTVASSVLVAVVRRYRDASFSVWPVVNAEALLSRLENRPSETLDRRTYALAAALCAATMAQLQMVPVEDADGPVDSTVLAGESMRVREASNYRENLDASSVLVSFFLHVYHAKINRRNAAMMFIQEALSGARILRLDETVDGDEACGDDVIVNREVLFTLLWVSERCVYFAMSGSTGRLG
;
A
#
# COMPACT_ATOMS: atom_id res chain seq x y z
N MET A 1 46.49 25.15 -24.74
CA MET A 1 45.95 24.80 -23.41
C MET A 1 44.43 24.70 -23.52
N ARG A 2 43.81 23.55 -23.23
CA ARG A 2 42.34 23.39 -23.28
C ARG A 2 41.72 23.89 -21.96
N PRO A 3 40.66 24.71 -21.99
CA PRO A 3 40.01 25.18 -20.77
C PRO A 3 39.32 24.00 -20.04
N PRO A 4 39.26 24.04 -18.70
CA PRO A 4 38.69 22.95 -17.91
C PRO A 4 37.20 22.79 -18.21
N LEU A 5 36.80 21.59 -18.62
CA LEU A 5 35.40 21.25 -18.85
C LEU A 5 34.73 21.05 -17.49
N THR A 6 33.78 21.93 -17.14
CA THR A 6 32.99 21.77 -15.91
C THR A 6 31.90 20.72 -16.15
N LYS A 7 31.67 19.81 -15.18
CA LYS A 7 30.66 18.71 -15.27
C LYS A 7 29.20 19.20 -15.22
N ARG A 8 28.95 20.52 -15.30
CA ARG A 8 27.63 21.15 -15.16
C ARG A 8 27.46 22.19 -16.27
N ALA A 9 26.24 22.38 -16.75
CA ALA A 9 25.93 23.52 -17.62
C ALA A 9 26.04 24.86 -16.87
N CYS A 10 26.44 25.93 -17.55
CA CYS A 10 26.45 27.29 -16.97
C CYS A 10 25.03 27.79 -16.67
N ASP A 11 24.94 28.83 -15.85
CA ASP A 11 23.66 29.35 -15.34
C ASP A 11 22.74 29.86 -16.46
N GLU A 12 23.31 30.43 -17.52
CA GLU A 12 22.53 30.93 -18.67
C GLU A 12 22.02 29.80 -19.56
N CYS A 13 22.85 28.76 -19.80
CA CYS A 13 22.40 27.58 -20.55
C CYS A 13 21.34 26.80 -19.79
N ILE A 14 21.44 26.73 -18.45
CA ILE A 14 20.38 26.16 -17.60
C ILE A 14 19.10 26.98 -17.71
N ALA A 15 19.18 28.30 -17.59
CA ALA A 15 18.01 29.18 -17.68
C ALA A 15 17.32 29.10 -19.05
N ARG A 16 18.11 29.06 -20.14
CA ARG A 16 17.62 28.93 -21.52
C ARG A 16 17.27 27.50 -21.93
N LYS A 17 17.54 26.50 -21.09
CA LYS A 17 17.35 25.06 -21.36
C LYS A 17 18.01 24.59 -22.67
N VAL A 18 19.24 25.06 -22.92
CA VAL A 18 20.04 24.72 -24.11
C VAL A 18 21.30 23.96 -23.73
N LYS A 19 21.89 23.23 -24.68
CA LYS A 19 23.12 22.47 -24.46
C LYS A 19 24.28 23.42 -24.16
N CYS A 20 24.99 23.17 -23.07
CA CYS A 20 26.19 23.91 -22.70
C CYS A 20 27.43 23.12 -23.11
N SER A 21 28.42 23.80 -23.71
CA SER A 21 29.69 23.16 -24.08
C SER A 21 30.67 22.98 -22.90
N GLY A 22 30.40 23.59 -21.75
CA GLY A 22 31.24 23.48 -20.53
C GLY A 22 32.57 24.25 -20.59
N ALA A 23 32.94 24.83 -21.74
CA ALA A 23 34.05 25.77 -21.86
C ALA A 23 33.72 27.11 -21.19
N TRP A 24 34.75 27.92 -20.89
CA TRP A 24 34.59 29.28 -20.37
C TRP A 24 35.20 30.31 -21.32
N PRO A 25 34.40 31.20 -21.93
CA PRO A 25 32.93 31.16 -22.00
C PRO A 25 32.41 29.96 -22.81
N CYS A 26 31.17 29.55 -22.56
CA CYS A 26 30.54 28.45 -23.29
C CYS A 26 30.17 28.86 -24.72
N ASN A 27 30.17 27.96 -25.70
CA ASN A 27 29.91 28.30 -27.13
C ASN A 27 28.54 28.97 -27.30
N THR A 28 27.54 28.48 -26.57
CA THR A 28 26.18 29.03 -26.56
C THR A 28 26.10 30.43 -25.95
N CYS A 29 27.03 30.74 -25.04
CA CYS A 29 27.15 32.01 -24.36
C CYS A 29 27.94 33.01 -25.21
N SER A 30 28.98 32.55 -25.92
CA SER A 30 29.83 33.37 -26.80
C SER A 30 29.14 33.75 -28.10
N SER A 31 28.32 32.86 -28.67
CA SER A 31 27.62 33.10 -29.94
C SER A 31 26.25 33.78 -29.75
N GLY A 32 25.92 34.20 -28.52
CA GLY A 32 24.64 34.83 -28.22
C GLY A 32 24.58 36.29 -28.70
N PRO A 33 23.40 36.78 -29.13
CA PRO A 33 23.24 38.15 -29.65
C PRO A 33 23.37 39.24 -28.57
N LYS A 34 23.39 38.88 -27.29
CA LYS A 34 23.60 39.78 -26.15
C LYS A 34 24.84 39.32 -25.38
N GLN A 35 25.71 40.24 -25.01
CA GLN A 35 26.88 39.97 -24.15
C GLN A 35 26.41 39.57 -22.75
N VAL A 36 26.14 38.29 -22.55
CA VAL A 36 25.71 37.73 -21.26
C VAL A 36 26.88 37.03 -20.57
N PRO A 37 27.09 37.25 -19.27
CA PRO A 37 28.22 36.67 -18.56
C PRO A 37 28.00 35.17 -18.33
N CYS A 38 28.90 34.34 -18.87
CA CYS A 38 28.91 32.90 -18.65
C CYS A 38 29.35 32.58 -17.21
N THR A 39 28.40 32.36 -16.31
CA THR A 39 28.65 32.15 -14.87
C THR A 39 28.16 30.79 -14.39
N TYR A 40 28.76 30.32 -13.29
CA TYR A 40 28.44 29.06 -12.60
C TYR A 40 28.13 29.30 -11.10
N LEU A 41 27.67 30.50 -10.77
CA LEU A 41 27.55 30.98 -9.40
C LEU A 41 26.29 30.45 -8.71
N LYS A 42 25.22 30.10 -9.45
CA LYS A 42 23.98 29.62 -8.84
C LYS A 42 24.19 28.20 -8.29
N PRO A 43 23.94 27.92 -7.00
CA PRO A 43 24.02 26.55 -6.47
C PRO A 43 23.05 25.62 -7.19
N ALA A 44 23.51 24.39 -7.51
CA ALA A 44 22.64 23.40 -8.14
C ALA A 44 21.54 22.99 -7.16
N ARG A 45 20.28 23.31 -7.49
CA ARG A 45 19.13 22.88 -6.69
C ARG A 45 18.98 21.37 -6.83
N ARG A 46 19.13 20.62 -5.73
CA ARG A 46 18.84 19.19 -5.68
C ARG A 46 17.35 18.99 -6.03
N ARG A 47 17.06 18.17 -7.05
CA ARG A 47 15.71 17.62 -7.26
C ARG A 47 15.57 16.45 -6.29
N GLY A 48 14.98 16.73 -5.14
CA GLY A 48 14.58 15.73 -4.15
C GLY A 48 13.29 16.17 -3.46
N PRO A 49 12.53 15.24 -2.87
CA PRO A 49 11.27 15.56 -2.18
C PRO A 49 11.54 16.55 -1.04
N LYS A 50 10.79 17.66 -0.99
CA LYS A 50 10.84 18.62 0.13
C LYS A 50 10.27 17.95 1.39
N ILE A 51 11.15 17.47 2.26
CA ILE A 51 10.79 17.04 3.62
C ILE A 51 10.44 18.32 4.42
N ARG A 52 9.18 18.48 4.83
CA ARG A 52 8.76 19.51 5.81
C ARG A 52 9.34 19.13 7.16
N ARG A 53 10.41 19.78 7.60
CA ARG A 53 10.83 19.76 9.01
C ARG A 53 9.88 20.66 9.79
N VAL A 54 9.26 20.08 10.82
CA VAL A 54 8.53 20.79 11.87
C VAL A 54 9.58 21.47 12.74
N ALA A 55 9.60 22.81 12.76
CA ALA A 55 10.44 23.59 13.65
C ALA A 55 9.65 23.88 14.92
N ALA A 56 10.10 23.30 16.03
CA ALA A 56 9.76 23.75 17.37
C ALA A 56 10.34 25.16 17.56
N SER A 57 9.49 26.11 17.93
CA SER A 57 9.87 27.48 18.26
C SER A 57 9.66 27.68 19.76
N GLU A 58 10.72 27.48 20.53
CA GLU A 58 10.85 27.99 21.89
C GLU A 58 11.16 29.50 21.86
N ASN A 59 10.81 30.16 22.97
CA ASN A 59 11.13 31.53 23.38
C ASN A 59 10.15 32.64 22.97
N ASN A 60 9.07 32.71 23.75
CA ASN A 60 8.26 33.90 23.96
C ASN A 60 8.88 34.75 25.09
N ALA A 61 9.60 35.82 24.72
CA ALA A 61 10.02 36.89 25.61
C ALA A 61 9.33 38.18 25.17
N GLY A 62 8.46 38.73 26.02
CA GLY A 62 7.76 39.98 25.75
C GLY A 62 7.28 40.66 27.04
N ARG A 63 8.13 41.51 27.62
CA ARG A 63 7.76 42.53 28.61
C ARG A 63 8.07 43.92 28.04
N MET A 64 7.01 44.72 27.94
CA MET A 64 6.96 46.18 28.08
C MET A 64 7.23 47.09 26.86
N ARG A 65 6.12 47.68 26.37
CA ARG A 65 5.86 49.12 26.07
C ARG A 65 6.83 49.84 25.08
N ARG A 66 6.39 50.69 24.14
CA ARG A 66 5.45 51.82 24.26
C ARG A 66 5.27 52.46 22.86
N ARG A 67 4.06 52.94 22.58
CA ARG A 67 3.67 54.11 21.73
C ARG A 67 3.75 54.03 20.18
N SER A 68 2.53 54.00 19.62
CA SER A 68 1.96 54.49 18.35
C SER A 68 2.25 56.00 18.08
N PRO A 69 1.74 56.68 17.00
CA PRO A 69 0.51 56.41 16.21
C PRO A 69 0.50 56.77 14.71
N ALA A 70 -0.68 56.50 14.10
CA ALA A 70 -1.31 57.22 12.97
C ALA A 70 -0.63 57.03 11.61
N GLU A 71 -1.26 56.75 10.47
CA GLU A 71 -2.59 57.00 9.85
C GLU A 71 -2.50 56.21 8.51
N GLU A 72 -3.49 55.86 7.70
CA GLU A 72 -4.94 55.93 7.70
C GLU A 72 -5.40 55.24 6.39
N SER A 73 -6.57 54.60 6.47
CA SER A 73 -7.57 54.36 5.41
C SER A 73 -7.31 53.51 4.15
N SER A 74 -8.35 52.68 3.95
CA SER A 74 -9.03 52.37 2.67
C SER A 74 -8.44 51.27 1.79
N THR A 75 -9.19 50.32 1.24
CA THR A 75 -10.60 49.92 1.31
C THR A 75 -10.73 48.58 0.54
N ARG A 76 -11.59 47.65 1.03
CA ARG A 76 -12.50 46.70 0.31
C ARG A 76 -11.90 45.82 -0.83
N VAL A 77 -12.24 44.54 -1.01
CA VAL A 77 -13.58 43.97 -1.27
C VAL A 77 -13.60 42.45 -0.91
N ALA A 78 -14.80 42.02 -0.52
CA ALA A 78 -15.26 40.72 -0.05
C ALA A 78 -14.88 39.46 -0.86
N ARG A 79 -14.77 38.33 -0.14
CA ARG A 79 -15.06 36.99 -0.66
C ARG A 79 -16.25 36.42 0.10
N THR A 80 -17.33 36.20 -0.62
CA THR A 80 -18.50 35.42 -0.23
C THR A 80 -18.19 33.92 -0.27
N ALA A 81 -18.73 33.19 0.73
CA ALA A 81 -19.19 31.79 0.80
C ALA A 81 -18.26 30.67 0.25
N GLU A 82 -18.00 29.55 0.94
CA GLU A 82 -18.92 28.61 1.59
C GLU A 82 -18.14 27.76 2.64
N PRO A 83 -18.80 27.26 3.70
CA PRO A 83 -18.21 26.38 4.69
C PRO A 83 -18.09 24.93 4.17
N ALA A 84 -17.01 24.26 4.58
CA ALA A 84 -16.72 22.87 4.25
C ALA A 84 -17.89 21.96 4.64
N SER A 85 -18.48 21.28 3.65
CA SER A 85 -19.47 20.24 3.92
C SER A 85 -18.81 19.10 4.69
N SER A 86 -19.40 18.76 5.82
CA SER A 86 -19.24 17.49 6.50
C SER A 86 -19.27 16.35 5.48
N ARG A 87 -18.24 15.51 5.50
CA ARG A 87 -18.32 14.20 4.87
C ARG A 87 -19.37 13.42 5.65
N ALA A 88 -20.50 13.16 5.02
CA ALA A 88 -21.53 12.29 5.55
C ALA A 88 -20.90 10.94 5.91
N ASP A 89 -21.07 10.51 7.17
CA ASP A 89 -20.87 9.14 7.60
C ASP A 89 -21.72 8.25 6.70
N ALA A 90 -21.07 7.55 5.76
CA ALA A 90 -21.69 6.38 5.16
C ALA A 90 -21.89 5.36 6.29
N PRO A 91 -23.05 4.68 6.37
CA PRO A 91 -23.25 3.66 7.38
C PRO A 91 -22.13 2.63 7.25
N THR A 92 -21.30 2.55 8.28
CA THR A 92 -20.24 1.54 8.35
C THR A 92 -20.98 0.22 8.47
N ARG A 93 -20.97 -0.57 7.38
CA ARG A 93 -21.58 -1.90 7.38
C ARG A 93 -21.04 -2.69 8.58
N SER A 94 -21.91 -3.44 9.25
CA SER A 94 -21.50 -4.24 10.40
C SER A 94 -20.61 -5.41 9.95
N THR A 95 -20.01 -6.10 10.93
CA THR A 95 -19.22 -7.31 10.72
C THR A 95 -20.02 -8.32 9.90
N VAL A 96 -19.41 -8.90 8.86
CA VAL A 96 -20.10 -9.90 8.00
C VAL A 96 -20.47 -11.13 8.81
N ALA A 97 -21.71 -11.60 8.63
CA ALA A 97 -22.24 -12.74 9.37
C ALA A 97 -21.44 -14.03 9.11
N SER A 98 -21.30 -14.86 10.14
CA SER A 98 -20.54 -16.11 10.06
C SER A 98 -21.15 -17.10 9.06
N SER A 99 -22.47 -17.05 8.86
CA SER A 99 -23.19 -17.85 7.85
C SER A 99 -22.67 -17.63 6.43
N VAL A 100 -22.35 -16.38 6.08
CA VAL A 100 -21.76 -16.03 4.78
C VAL A 100 -20.37 -16.64 4.65
N LEU A 101 -19.53 -16.48 5.68
CA LEU A 101 -18.18 -17.05 5.70
C LEU A 101 -18.23 -18.58 5.60
N VAL A 102 -19.10 -19.24 6.36
CA VAL A 102 -19.31 -20.70 6.31
C VAL A 102 -19.67 -21.17 4.91
N ALA A 103 -20.61 -20.50 4.24
CA ALA A 103 -21.03 -20.86 2.89
C ALA A 103 -19.86 -20.83 1.89
N VAL A 104 -19.00 -19.82 1.98
CA VAL A 104 -17.84 -19.67 1.09
C VAL A 104 -16.71 -20.62 1.48
N VAL A 105 -16.44 -20.85 2.77
CA VAL A 105 -15.39 -21.79 3.23
C VAL A 105 -15.70 -23.22 2.79
N ARG A 106 -16.97 -23.63 2.74
CA ARG A 106 -17.37 -24.93 2.15
C ARG A 106 -16.95 -25.03 0.67
N ARG A 107 -17.07 -23.94 -0.10
CA ARG A 107 -16.62 -23.91 -1.50
C ARG A 107 -15.10 -23.94 -1.61
N TYR A 108 -14.39 -23.30 -0.69
CA TYR A 108 -12.94 -23.38 -0.62
C TYR A 108 -12.47 -24.83 -0.45
N ARG A 109 -13.07 -25.57 0.48
CA ARG A 109 -12.77 -26.99 0.72
C ARG A 109 -12.90 -27.80 -0.56
N ASP A 110 -14.01 -27.64 -1.27
CA ASP A 110 -14.36 -28.51 -2.40
C ASP A 110 -13.58 -28.15 -3.68
N ALA A 111 -13.23 -26.88 -3.90
CA ALA A 111 -12.71 -26.42 -5.20
C ALA A 111 -11.32 -25.74 -5.15
N SER A 112 -10.91 -25.19 -4.00
CA SER A 112 -9.70 -24.36 -3.90
C SER A 112 -8.61 -24.96 -2.99
N PHE A 113 -8.95 -25.90 -2.11
CA PHE A 113 -7.99 -26.53 -1.19
C PHE A 113 -6.85 -27.25 -1.93
N SER A 114 -7.13 -27.87 -3.09
CA SER A 114 -6.10 -28.52 -3.92
C SER A 114 -5.03 -27.55 -4.45
N VAL A 115 -5.36 -26.25 -4.54
CA VAL A 115 -4.44 -25.20 -4.99
C VAL A 115 -3.76 -24.52 -3.81
N TRP A 116 -4.47 -24.32 -2.70
CA TRP A 116 -3.97 -23.64 -1.50
C TRP A 116 -4.20 -24.50 -0.25
N PRO A 117 -3.46 -25.60 -0.06
CA PRO A 117 -3.70 -26.56 1.03
C PRO A 117 -3.09 -26.08 2.35
N VAL A 118 -3.40 -24.85 2.77
CA VAL A 118 -2.76 -24.16 3.91
C VAL A 118 -3.74 -23.77 5.02
N VAL A 119 -5.05 -23.90 4.77
CA VAL A 119 -6.10 -23.64 5.76
C VAL A 119 -6.93 -24.91 5.96
N ASN A 120 -7.01 -25.40 7.19
CA ASN A 120 -7.88 -26.50 7.56
C ASN A 120 -9.34 -26.03 7.54
N ALA A 121 -10.04 -26.40 6.46
CA ALA A 121 -11.42 -25.99 6.28
C ALA A 121 -12.34 -26.49 7.41
N GLU A 122 -12.16 -27.72 7.90
CA GLU A 122 -13.02 -28.30 8.93
C GLU A 122 -12.82 -27.63 10.30
N ALA A 123 -11.57 -27.34 10.68
CA ALA A 123 -11.27 -26.59 11.90
C ALA A 123 -11.81 -25.15 11.81
N LEU A 124 -11.68 -24.51 10.65
CA LEU A 124 -12.20 -23.15 10.43
C LEU A 124 -13.74 -23.11 10.46
N LEU A 125 -14.40 -24.06 9.80
CA LEU A 125 -15.86 -24.21 9.81
C LEU A 125 -16.38 -24.42 11.23
N SER A 126 -15.75 -25.33 11.98
CA SER A 126 -16.09 -25.60 13.38
C SER A 126 -16.04 -24.32 14.23
N ARG A 127 -15.06 -23.43 14.01
CA ARG A 127 -14.99 -22.15 14.75
C ARG A 127 -16.08 -21.17 14.34
N LEU A 128 -16.37 -21.09 13.04
CA LEU A 128 -17.37 -20.17 12.49
C LEU A 128 -18.82 -20.59 12.81
N GLU A 129 -19.09 -21.88 12.91
CA GLU A 129 -20.43 -22.39 13.23
C GLU A 129 -20.73 -22.32 14.74
N ASN A 130 -19.70 -22.44 15.59
CA ASN A 130 -19.86 -22.43 17.05
C ASN A 130 -19.81 -21.03 17.68
N ARG A 131 -19.42 -19.99 16.93
CA ARG A 131 -19.28 -18.62 17.47
C ARG A 131 -19.75 -17.57 16.46
N PRO A 132 -20.52 -16.56 16.89
CA PRO A 132 -20.86 -15.43 16.02
C PRO A 132 -19.62 -14.59 15.71
N SER A 133 -19.64 -13.90 14.56
CA SER A 133 -18.50 -13.16 14.00
C SER A 133 -17.95 -12.09 14.95
N GLU A 134 -18.81 -11.45 15.76
CA GLU A 134 -18.42 -10.40 16.71
C GLU A 134 -17.58 -10.92 17.88
N THR A 135 -17.72 -12.21 18.20
CA THR A 135 -17.00 -12.87 19.31
C THR A 135 -15.80 -13.68 18.83
N LEU A 136 -15.65 -13.82 17.51
CA LEU A 136 -14.54 -14.57 16.93
C LEU A 136 -13.23 -13.81 17.12
N ASP A 137 -12.14 -14.57 17.30
CA ASP A 137 -10.82 -13.96 17.35
C ASP A 137 -10.54 -13.18 16.06
N ARG A 138 -10.00 -11.96 16.21
CA ARG A 138 -9.78 -11.03 15.09
C ARG A 138 -8.88 -11.62 14.01
N ARG A 139 -7.88 -12.42 14.38
CA ARG A 139 -6.97 -13.06 13.42
C ARG A 139 -7.70 -14.13 12.62
N THR A 140 -8.47 -14.98 13.31
CA THR A 140 -9.29 -16.02 12.67
C THR A 140 -10.32 -15.40 11.73
N TYR A 141 -11.01 -14.34 12.15
CA TYR A 141 -11.98 -13.63 11.33
C TYR A 141 -11.32 -12.96 10.10
N ALA A 142 -10.21 -12.25 10.29
CA ALA A 142 -9.50 -11.60 9.18
C ALA A 142 -9.00 -12.62 8.14
N LEU A 143 -8.51 -13.77 8.60
CA LEU A 143 -8.09 -14.90 7.75
C LEU A 143 -9.28 -15.48 7.00
N ALA A 144 -10.39 -15.76 7.69
CA ALA A 144 -11.62 -16.28 7.07
C ALA A 144 -12.15 -15.32 5.99
N ALA A 145 -12.23 -14.03 6.29
CA ALA A 145 -12.68 -13.01 5.35
C ALA A 145 -11.76 -12.92 4.11
N ALA A 146 -10.43 -12.94 4.29
CA ALA A 146 -9.48 -12.93 3.18
C ALA A 146 -9.61 -14.17 2.29
N LEU A 147 -9.68 -15.35 2.92
CA LEU A 147 -9.88 -16.63 2.25
C LEU A 147 -11.19 -16.63 1.44
N CYS A 148 -12.27 -16.13 2.03
CA CYS A 148 -13.56 -16.05 1.36
C CYS A 148 -13.52 -15.08 0.18
N ALA A 149 -12.88 -13.92 0.32
CA ALA A 149 -12.70 -12.96 -0.78
C ALA A 149 -11.94 -13.59 -1.96
N ALA A 150 -10.84 -14.28 -1.67
CA ALA A 150 -10.03 -14.99 -2.67
C ALA A 150 -10.83 -16.10 -3.38
N THR A 151 -11.56 -16.90 -2.61
CA THR A 151 -12.37 -18.02 -3.10
C THR A 151 -13.52 -17.53 -3.97
N MET A 152 -14.27 -16.52 -3.52
CA MET A 152 -15.35 -15.92 -4.31
C MET A 152 -14.83 -15.34 -5.62
N ALA A 153 -13.70 -14.64 -5.60
CA ALA A 153 -13.10 -14.08 -6.80
C ALA A 153 -12.54 -15.16 -7.75
N GLN A 154 -11.95 -16.23 -7.22
CA GLN A 154 -11.44 -17.34 -8.04
C GLN A 154 -12.57 -18.11 -8.72
N LEU A 155 -13.65 -18.42 -7.98
CA LEU A 155 -14.77 -19.23 -8.44
C LEU A 155 -15.88 -18.39 -9.11
N GLN A 156 -15.70 -17.07 -9.20
CA GLN A 156 -16.69 -16.12 -9.72
C GLN A 156 -18.06 -16.31 -9.07
N MET A 157 -18.07 -16.44 -7.74
CA MET A 157 -19.30 -16.66 -6.99
C MET A 157 -20.22 -15.43 -7.05
N VAL A 158 -21.51 -15.70 -7.13
CA VAL A 158 -22.56 -14.69 -6.99
C VAL A 158 -22.55 -14.17 -5.54
N PRO A 159 -22.87 -12.88 -5.30
CA PRO A 159 -23.00 -12.35 -3.95
C PRO A 159 -23.94 -13.19 -3.08
N VAL A 160 -23.63 -13.28 -1.79
CA VAL A 160 -24.42 -14.00 -0.79
C VAL A 160 -25.21 -12.98 0.02
N GLU A 161 -26.50 -13.23 0.21
CA GLU A 161 -27.35 -12.33 1.00
C GLU A 161 -27.00 -12.39 2.49
N ASP A 162 -26.99 -11.22 3.12
CA ASP A 162 -26.70 -10.99 4.54
C ASP A 162 -27.64 -9.89 5.06
N ALA A 163 -27.75 -9.71 6.38
CA ALA A 163 -28.71 -8.79 6.98
C ALA A 163 -28.55 -7.34 6.49
N ASP A 164 -27.31 -6.89 6.26
CA ASP A 164 -26.97 -5.55 5.77
C ASP A 164 -26.97 -5.44 4.23
N GLY A 165 -27.44 -6.47 3.51
CA GLY A 165 -27.46 -6.56 2.05
C GLY A 165 -26.39 -7.50 1.46
N PRO A 166 -26.30 -7.59 0.12
CA PRO A 166 -25.48 -8.60 -0.56
C PRO A 166 -23.99 -8.44 -0.26
N VAL A 167 -23.34 -9.56 0.06
CA VAL A 167 -21.90 -9.67 0.32
C VAL A 167 -21.22 -10.28 -0.88
N ASP A 168 -20.32 -9.51 -1.49
CA ASP A 168 -19.45 -9.98 -2.56
C ASP A 168 -17.99 -10.11 -2.11
N SER A 169 -17.12 -10.53 -3.03
CA SER A 169 -15.67 -10.63 -2.77
C SER A 169 -15.03 -9.30 -2.37
N THR A 170 -15.58 -8.16 -2.79
CA THR A 170 -15.03 -6.84 -2.49
C THR A 170 -15.32 -6.41 -1.05
N VAL A 171 -16.52 -6.71 -0.56
CA VAL A 171 -16.93 -6.49 0.83
C VAL A 171 -16.04 -7.32 1.77
N LEU A 172 -15.85 -8.60 1.47
CA LEU A 172 -15.01 -9.49 2.28
C LEU A 172 -13.53 -9.07 2.30
N ALA A 173 -12.99 -8.64 1.16
CA ALA A 173 -11.63 -8.11 1.10
C ALA A 173 -11.49 -6.83 1.95
N GLY A 174 -12.48 -5.93 1.86
CA GLY A 174 -12.56 -4.72 2.68
C GLY A 174 -12.58 -5.03 4.18
N GLU A 175 -13.41 -5.98 4.58
CA GLU A 175 -13.53 -6.42 5.98
C GLU A 175 -12.22 -7.01 6.53
N SER A 176 -11.57 -7.90 5.76
CA SER A 176 -10.28 -8.46 6.16
C SER A 176 -9.23 -7.36 6.35
N MET A 177 -9.15 -6.40 5.42
CA MET A 177 -8.23 -5.28 5.50
C MET A 177 -8.52 -4.38 6.71
N ARG A 178 -9.80 -4.10 6.99
CA ARG A 178 -10.22 -3.29 8.14
C ARG A 178 -9.82 -3.95 9.46
N VAL A 179 -10.09 -5.25 9.62
CA VAL A 179 -9.83 -5.96 10.87
C VAL A 179 -8.35 -6.13 11.14
N ARG A 180 -7.54 -6.47 10.13
CA ARG A 180 -6.08 -6.64 10.34
C ARG A 180 -5.38 -5.31 10.64
N GLU A 181 -5.81 -4.19 10.05
CA GLU A 181 -5.20 -2.89 10.33
C GLU A 181 -5.50 -2.44 11.77
N ALA A 182 -6.67 -2.81 12.29
CA ALA A 182 -7.04 -2.58 13.69
C ALA A 182 -6.31 -3.47 14.70
N SER A 183 -5.54 -4.49 14.27
CA SER A 183 -4.86 -5.44 15.14
C SER A 183 -3.34 -5.24 15.23
N ASN A 184 -2.78 -4.14 14.68
CA ASN A 184 -1.33 -3.89 14.64
C ASN A 184 -0.52 -5.11 14.14
N TYR A 185 -1.02 -5.79 13.11
CA TYR A 185 -0.48 -7.08 12.64
C TYR A 185 0.99 -7.01 12.20
N ARG A 186 1.49 -5.83 11.81
CA ARG A 186 2.89 -5.63 11.38
C ARG A 186 3.89 -5.81 12.53
N GLU A 187 3.49 -5.51 13.75
CA GLU A 187 4.32 -5.68 14.95
C GLU A 187 4.11 -7.07 15.59
N ASN A 188 2.97 -7.71 15.34
CA ASN A 188 2.59 -9.01 15.89
C ASN A 188 2.36 -10.03 14.77
N LEU A 189 3.39 -10.23 13.96
CA LEU A 189 3.31 -11.07 12.78
C LEU A 189 3.22 -12.56 13.15
N ASP A 190 2.30 -13.26 12.52
CA ASP A 190 2.10 -14.72 12.63
C ASP A 190 1.77 -15.34 11.27
N ALA A 191 1.66 -16.67 11.22
CA ALA A 191 1.34 -17.38 9.98
C ALA A 191 -0.03 -16.95 9.41
N SER A 192 -1.01 -16.65 10.27
CA SER A 192 -2.32 -16.12 9.90
C SER A 192 -2.19 -14.79 9.15
N SER A 193 -1.36 -13.87 9.64
CA SER A 193 -1.10 -12.56 9.02
C SER A 193 -0.45 -12.71 7.65
N VAL A 194 0.47 -13.66 7.49
CA VAL A 194 1.07 -13.99 6.19
C VAL A 194 0.02 -14.52 5.21
N LEU A 195 -0.84 -15.44 5.65
CA LEU A 195 -1.92 -16.00 4.83
C LEU A 195 -2.97 -14.96 4.45
N VAL A 196 -3.32 -14.03 5.35
CA VAL A 196 -4.20 -12.90 5.04
C VAL A 196 -3.64 -12.10 3.84
N SER A 197 -2.35 -11.77 3.87
CA SER A 197 -1.70 -11.06 2.76
C SER A 197 -1.66 -11.90 1.48
N PHE A 198 -1.42 -13.21 1.58
CA PHE A 198 -1.49 -14.12 0.43
C PHE A 198 -2.89 -14.17 -0.21
N PHE A 199 -3.95 -14.36 0.57
CA PHE A 199 -5.31 -14.41 0.02
C PHE A 199 -5.76 -13.07 -0.54
N LEU A 200 -5.35 -11.94 0.06
CA LEU A 200 -5.57 -10.62 -0.53
C LEU A 200 -4.82 -10.45 -1.85
N HIS A 201 -3.61 -10.98 -1.98
CA HIS A 201 -2.92 -11.07 -3.26
C HIS A 201 -3.76 -11.84 -4.29
N VAL A 202 -4.23 -13.04 -3.95
CA VAL A 202 -5.05 -13.87 -4.84
C VAL A 202 -6.30 -13.11 -5.31
N TYR A 203 -7.03 -12.49 -4.38
CA TYR A 203 -8.19 -11.66 -4.68
C TYR A 203 -7.83 -10.54 -5.67
N HIS A 204 -6.80 -9.75 -5.39
CA HIS A 204 -6.39 -8.64 -6.26
C HIS A 204 -5.89 -9.11 -7.63
N ALA A 205 -5.26 -10.28 -7.71
CA ALA A 205 -4.85 -10.89 -8.98
C ALA A 205 -6.08 -11.26 -9.83
N LYS A 206 -7.12 -11.83 -9.21
CA LYS A 206 -8.37 -12.21 -9.91
C LYS A 206 -9.17 -11.02 -10.43
N ILE A 207 -9.18 -9.90 -9.71
CA ILE A 207 -9.80 -8.65 -10.19
C ILE A 207 -8.85 -7.79 -11.04
N ASN A 208 -7.74 -8.37 -11.53
CA ASN A 208 -6.76 -7.75 -12.41
C ASN A 208 -6.09 -6.46 -11.87
N ARG A 209 -6.00 -6.32 -10.54
CA ARG A 209 -5.29 -5.24 -9.83
C ARG A 209 -3.83 -5.62 -9.59
N ARG A 210 -3.06 -5.75 -10.68
CA ARG A 210 -1.70 -6.31 -10.67
C ARG A 210 -0.74 -5.66 -9.67
N ASN A 211 -0.75 -4.33 -9.56
CA ASN A 211 0.12 -3.62 -8.61
C ASN A 211 -0.22 -3.96 -7.17
N ALA A 212 -1.51 -3.99 -6.81
CA ALA A 212 -1.95 -4.36 -5.47
C ALA A 212 -1.62 -5.83 -5.17
N ALA A 213 -1.87 -6.72 -6.14
CA ALA A 213 -1.49 -8.12 -6.03
C ALA A 213 0.01 -8.29 -5.78
N MET A 214 0.86 -7.55 -6.52
CA MET A 214 2.32 -7.58 -6.32
C MET A 214 2.70 -7.09 -4.91
N MET A 215 2.13 -5.98 -4.42
CA MET A 215 2.43 -5.51 -3.07
C MET A 215 2.07 -6.54 -2.00
N PHE A 216 0.92 -7.20 -2.13
CA PHE A 216 0.48 -8.20 -1.16
C PHE A 216 1.31 -9.48 -1.17
N ILE A 217 1.79 -9.95 -2.33
CA ILE A 217 2.67 -11.12 -2.35
C ILE A 217 4.05 -10.81 -1.79
N GLN A 218 4.58 -9.60 -2.03
CA GLN A 218 5.85 -9.17 -1.44
C GLN A 218 5.74 -9.01 0.08
N GLU A 219 4.60 -8.50 0.56
CA GLU A 219 4.29 -8.45 1.99
C GLU A 219 4.25 -9.86 2.61
N ALA A 220 3.53 -10.79 1.98
CA ALA A 220 3.45 -12.18 2.45
C ALA A 220 4.83 -12.85 2.48
N LEU A 221 5.63 -12.71 1.42
CA LEU A 221 6.99 -13.25 1.36
C LEU A 221 7.91 -12.64 2.41
N SER A 222 7.82 -11.33 2.62
CA SER A 222 8.61 -10.64 3.65
C SER A 222 8.25 -11.17 5.04
N GLY A 223 6.95 -11.33 5.31
CA GLY A 223 6.48 -11.89 6.56
C GLY A 223 6.90 -13.34 6.78
N ALA A 224 6.81 -14.17 5.73
CA ALA A 224 7.25 -15.56 5.79
C ALA A 224 8.74 -15.69 6.14
N ARG A 225 9.59 -14.82 5.58
CA ARG A 225 11.03 -14.77 5.91
C ARG A 225 11.29 -14.30 7.34
N ILE A 226 10.54 -13.30 7.83
CA ILE A 226 10.65 -12.85 9.23
C ILE A 226 10.31 -13.99 10.19
N LEU A 227 9.33 -14.83 9.83
CA LEU A 227 8.92 -16.01 10.58
C LEU A 227 9.79 -17.26 10.31
N ARG A 228 10.83 -17.15 9.47
CA ARG A 228 11.73 -18.23 9.05
C ARG A 228 10.99 -19.46 8.49
N LEU A 229 9.90 -19.23 7.76
CA LEU A 229 9.13 -20.30 7.09
C LEU A 229 9.86 -20.90 5.88
N ASP A 230 10.96 -20.28 5.46
CA ASP A 230 11.86 -20.74 4.41
C ASP A 230 12.88 -21.78 4.88
N GLU A 231 13.02 -21.97 6.20
CA GLU A 231 13.92 -22.96 6.78
C GLU A 231 13.15 -24.27 7.04
N THR A 232 13.67 -25.39 6.54
CA THR A 232 13.17 -26.72 6.92
C THR A 232 13.63 -27.04 8.33
N VAL A 233 12.83 -26.68 9.32
CA VAL A 233 13.10 -27.07 10.71
C VAL A 233 12.69 -28.54 10.86
N ASP A 234 13.67 -29.43 10.98
CA ASP A 234 13.48 -30.80 11.49
C ASP A 234 13.08 -30.70 12.96
N GLY A 235 11.80 -30.48 13.23
CA GLY A 235 11.38 -30.19 14.59
C GLY A 235 9.92 -29.80 14.63
N ASP A 236 9.11 -30.82 14.85
CA ASP A 236 7.70 -30.79 15.19
C ASP A 236 7.47 -29.97 16.48
N GLU A 237 7.56 -28.65 16.40
CA GLU A 237 6.90 -27.79 17.38
C GLU A 237 5.48 -27.54 16.86
N ALA A 238 4.64 -28.57 17.04
CA ALA A 238 3.19 -28.48 17.00
C ALA A 238 2.69 -27.57 18.12
N CYS A 239 2.98 -26.28 18.01
CA CYS A 239 2.41 -25.23 18.83
C CYS A 239 1.83 -24.20 17.87
N GLY A 240 0.54 -24.30 17.58
CA GLY A 240 -0.14 -23.21 16.90
C GLY A 240 -1.31 -23.65 16.05
N ASP A 241 -2.51 -23.35 16.56
CA ASP A 241 -3.72 -23.10 15.79
C ASP A 241 -4.09 -24.13 14.70
N ASP A 242 -4.96 -25.09 15.03
CA ASP A 242 -5.51 -26.14 14.14
C ASP A 242 -6.07 -25.65 12.79
N VAL A 243 -6.29 -24.34 12.64
CA VAL A 243 -6.77 -23.71 11.41
C VAL A 243 -5.69 -23.65 10.33
N ILE A 244 -4.39 -23.57 10.68
CA ILE A 244 -3.30 -23.52 9.71
C ILE A 244 -2.64 -24.89 9.59
N VAL A 245 -2.54 -25.39 8.36
CA VAL A 245 -1.97 -26.72 8.05
C VAL A 245 -0.91 -26.62 6.97
N ASN A 246 -0.09 -27.66 6.83
CA ASN A 246 0.99 -27.75 5.84
C ASN A 246 1.87 -26.49 5.80
N ARG A 247 2.29 -26.04 6.98
CA ARG A 247 3.03 -24.78 7.17
C ARG A 247 4.36 -24.78 6.40
N GLU A 248 4.94 -25.96 6.21
CA GLU A 248 6.14 -26.22 5.41
C GLU A 248 5.96 -25.91 3.91
N VAL A 249 4.73 -26.03 3.37
CA VAL A 249 4.44 -25.72 1.96
C VAL A 249 4.19 -24.22 1.76
N LEU A 250 3.92 -23.48 2.84
CA LEU A 250 3.50 -22.08 2.78
C LEU A 250 4.53 -21.22 2.04
N PHE A 251 5.81 -21.29 2.39
CA PHE A 251 6.85 -20.50 1.72
C PHE A 251 6.94 -20.82 0.23
N THR A 252 6.92 -22.10 -0.14
CA THR A 252 6.94 -22.56 -1.53
C THR A 252 5.72 -22.05 -2.31
N LEU A 253 4.53 -22.08 -1.72
CA LEU A 253 3.31 -21.56 -2.31
C LEU A 253 3.42 -20.06 -2.63
N LEU A 254 3.93 -19.27 -1.67
CA LEU A 254 4.15 -17.83 -1.87
C LEU A 254 5.16 -17.56 -2.98
N TRP A 255 6.28 -18.30 -2.98
CA TRP A 255 7.35 -18.14 -3.96
C TRP A 255 6.89 -18.45 -5.38
N VAL A 256 6.13 -19.53 -5.58
CA VAL A 256 5.55 -19.86 -6.89
C VAL A 256 4.57 -18.78 -7.34
N SER A 257 3.71 -18.31 -6.43
CA SER A 257 2.70 -17.28 -6.73
C SER A 257 3.32 -15.94 -7.16
N GLU A 258 4.45 -15.55 -6.55
CA GLU A 258 5.20 -14.35 -6.92
C GLU A 258 5.72 -14.41 -8.37
N ARG A 259 6.33 -15.54 -8.74
CA ARG A 259 6.82 -15.76 -10.11
C ARG A 259 5.69 -15.76 -11.12
N CYS A 260 4.55 -16.38 -10.81
CA CYS A 260 3.37 -16.37 -11.68
C CYS A 260 2.91 -14.94 -12.00
N VAL A 261 2.85 -14.05 -11.01
CA VAL A 261 2.46 -12.65 -11.24
C VAL A 261 3.54 -11.87 -11.98
N TYR A 262 4.82 -12.10 -11.69
CA TYR A 262 5.91 -11.47 -12.42
C TYR A 262 5.88 -11.80 -13.92
N PHE A 263 5.66 -13.07 -14.29
CA PHE A 263 5.49 -13.48 -15.69
C PHE A 263 4.27 -12.82 -16.33
N ALA A 264 3.13 -12.79 -15.63
CA ALA A 264 1.91 -12.13 -16.13
C ALA A 264 2.11 -10.62 -16.37
N MET A 265 2.92 -9.95 -15.54
CA MET A 265 3.26 -8.53 -15.72
C MET A 265 4.22 -8.31 -16.90
N SER A 266 5.18 -9.21 -17.07
CA SER A 266 6.22 -9.12 -18.11
C SER A 266 5.69 -9.45 -19.52
N GLY A 267 4.69 -10.32 -19.61
CA GLY A 267 4.02 -10.63 -20.89
C GLY A 267 3.13 -9.52 -21.45
N SER A 268 2.73 -8.54 -20.62
CA SER A 268 1.85 -7.45 -21.05
C SER A 268 2.60 -6.30 -21.74
N THR A 269 3.93 -6.23 -21.60
CA THR A 269 4.77 -5.20 -22.24
C THR A 269 5.18 -5.56 -23.68
N GLY A 270 4.80 -6.74 -24.19
CA GLY A 270 5.18 -7.24 -25.52
C GLY A 270 4.16 -7.05 -26.65
N ARG A 271 3.07 -6.30 -26.47
CA ARG A 271 2.03 -6.05 -27.52
C ARG A 271 1.92 -4.59 -27.96
N LEU A 272 3.05 -3.92 -28.14
CA LEU A 272 3.14 -2.65 -28.88
C LEU A 272 4.41 -2.73 -29.72
N GLY A 273 4.28 -3.25 -30.93
CA GLY A 273 5.33 -3.36 -31.94
C GLY A 273 4.70 -3.64 -33.29
#